data_AF-A0A5N5NZZ8-F1
#
_entry.id   AF-A0A5N5NZZ8-F1
#
_cell.length_a   1.000
_cell.length_b   1.000
_cell.length_c   1.000
_cell.angle_alpha   90.00
_cell.angle_beta   90.00
_cell.angle_gamma   90.00
#
_symmetry.space_group_name_H-M   'P 1'
#
loop_
_entity.id
_entity.type
_entity.pdbx_description
1 polymer ?
#
loop_
_entity_poly.entity_id
_entity_poly.type
_entity_poly.pdbx_seq_one_letter_code
_entity_poly.pdbx_strand_id
1 'polypeptide(L)'
;MSSYTGMVASVDRWLGQWPAVLSIQSKPHKEMVSDLVDMLKSRVRLWKEPNHGGHANLPENILVYRGGVSESQYQTVLNEEVPLLRRACQNMYPRGDQEKGFPRLRAGNGMRTSRRTPDRGGGGQER
;
A
#
# COMPACT_ATOMS: atom_id res chain seq x y z
N MET A 1 19.73 -5.77 16.54
CA MET A 1 18.70 -4.71 16.62
C MET A 1 17.42 -5.28 16.02
N SER A 2 16.33 -5.28 16.78
CA SER A 2 15.01 -5.67 16.28
C SER A 2 14.46 -4.54 15.41
N SER A 3 13.86 -4.89 14.26
CA SER A 3 13.10 -3.93 13.46
C SER A 3 11.62 -4.02 13.79
N TYR A 4 10.90 -2.92 13.59
CA TYR A 4 9.45 -2.87 13.79
C TYR A 4 8.80 -2.51 12.46
N THR A 5 7.70 -3.17 12.14
CA THR A 5 6.88 -2.79 10.99
C THR A 5 5.48 -2.45 11.47
N GLY A 6 4.99 -1.30 11.02
CA GLY A 6 3.65 -0.83 11.30
C GLY A 6 2.85 -0.67 10.02
N MET A 7 1.57 -1.04 10.07
CA MET A 7 0.61 -0.78 9.00
C MET A 7 -0.62 -0.09 9.59
N VAL A 8 -1.06 0.96 8.90
CA VAL A 8 -2.33 1.64 9.17
C VAL A 8 -3.20 1.51 7.92
N ALA A 9 -4.49 1.25 8.12
CA ALA A 9 -5.44 1.20 7.01
C ALA A 9 -6.78 1.74 7.46
N SER A 10 -7.44 2.47 6.59
CA SER A 10 -8.81 2.92 6.78
C SER A 10 -9.78 1.73 6.74
N VAL A 11 -10.80 1.76 7.59
CA VAL A 11 -11.87 0.75 7.63
C VAL A 11 -13.13 1.16 6.86
N ASP A 12 -13.20 2.40 6.39
CA ASP A 12 -14.40 2.96 5.76
C ASP A 12 -14.03 3.98 4.65
N ARG A 13 -14.96 4.22 3.72
CA ARG A 13 -14.86 5.20 2.62
C ARG A 13 -14.69 6.64 3.09
N TRP A 14 -15.14 6.95 4.30
CA TRP A 14 -15.04 8.29 4.89
C TRP A 14 -13.65 8.59 5.46
N LEU A 15 -12.75 7.60 5.48
CA LEU A 15 -11.37 7.73 5.98
C LEU A 15 -11.28 8.31 7.41
N GLY A 16 -12.33 8.15 8.23
CA GLY A 16 -12.40 8.72 9.57
C GLY A 16 -11.65 7.92 10.64
N GLN A 17 -11.45 6.63 10.42
CA GLN A 17 -10.81 5.72 11.39
C GLN A 17 -9.69 4.92 10.71
N TRP A 18 -8.51 4.89 11.34
CA TRP A 18 -7.28 4.28 10.82
C TRP A 18 -6.62 3.36 11.86
N PRO A 19 -7.17 2.17 12.12
CA PRO A 19 -6.57 1.23 13.05
C PRO A 19 -5.13 0.86 12.66
N ALA A 20 -4.22 0.90 13.64
CA ALA A 20 -2.80 0.59 13.51
C ALA A 20 -2.46 -0.83 13.98
N VAL A 21 -1.58 -1.52 13.27
CA VAL A 21 -1.05 -2.85 13.65
C VAL A 21 0.46 -2.77 13.60
N LEU A 22 1.10 -3.37 14.59
CA LEU A 22 2.54 -3.38 14.77
C LEU A 22 3.00 -4.84 14.83
N SER A 23 4.02 -5.18 14.06
CA SER A 23 4.73 -6.45 14.13
C SER A 23 6.18 -6.19 14.53
N ILE A 24 6.69 -7.03 15.43
CA ILE A 24 8.09 -7.03 15.87
C ILE A 24 8.83 -8.05 15.01
N GLN A 25 9.80 -7.59 14.23
CA GLN A 25 10.61 -8.47 13.39
C GLN A 25 11.78 -9.02 14.16
N SER A 26 11.77 -10.34 14.28
CA SER A 26 12.80 -11.10 14.99
C SER A 26 14.04 -11.34 14.13
N LYS A 27 13.92 -11.28 12.79
CA LYS A 27 15.04 -11.43 11.86
C LYS A 27 15.07 -10.34 10.78
N PRO A 28 16.26 -9.85 10.41
CA PRO A 28 16.39 -8.84 9.37
C PRO A 28 16.04 -9.40 7.99
N HIS A 29 15.32 -8.59 7.22
CA HIS A 29 15.08 -8.65 5.77
C HIS A 29 14.02 -9.62 5.24
N LYS A 30 14.01 -10.91 5.58
CA LYS A 30 13.11 -11.86 4.90
C LYS A 30 11.71 -12.00 5.50
N GLU A 31 11.60 -11.93 6.83
CA GLU A 31 10.31 -11.96 7.55
C GLU A 31 9.56 -10.62 7.46
N MET A 32 10.22 -9.56 6.94
CA MET A 32 9.59 -8.26 6.77
C MET A 32 8.33 -8.32 5.91
N VAL A 33 8.38 -9.11 4.84
CA VAL A 33 7.34 -9.13 3.83
C VAL A 33 6.19 -10.08 4.18
N SER A 34 6.47 -11.16 4.91
CA SER A 34 5.43 -12.05 5.43
C SER A 34 4.52 -11.34 6.42
N ASP A 35 5.11 -10.56 7.32
CA ASP A 35 4.36 -9.80 8.32
C ASP A 35 3.47 -8.73 7.66
N LEU A 36 3.95 -8.09 6.59
CA LEU A 36 3.16 -7.12 5.81
C LEU A 36 1.92 -7.76 5.17
N VAL A 37 2.06 -8.98 4.67
CA VAL A 37 0.94 -9.75 4.10
C VAL A 37 -0.11 -10.05 5.17
N ASP A 38 0.30 -10.49 6.35
CA ASP A 38 -0.64 -10.83 7.42
C ASP A 38 -1.28 -9.60 8.05
N MET A 39 -0.53 -8.49 8.16
CA MET A 39 -1.08 -7.18 8.51
C MET A 39 -2.15 -6.73 7.50
N LEU A 40 -1.88 -6.83 6.19
CA LEU A 40 -2.85 -6.46 5.17
C LEU A 40 -4.13 -7.33 5.25
N LYS A 41 -3.99 -8.65 5.42
CA LYS A 41 -5.14 -9.55 5.60
C LYS A 41 -5.98 -9.15 6.81
N SER A 42 -5.34 -8.82 7.94
CA SER A 42 -6.03 -8.30 9.12
C SER A 42 -6.87 -7.06 8.77
N ARG A 43 -6.32 -6.11 8.00
CA ARG A 43 -7.04 -4.90 7.58
C ARG A 43 -8.20 -5.15 6.65
N VAL A 44 -8.03 -6.05 5.68
CA VAL A 44 -9.13 -6.46 4.80
C VAL A 44 -10.24 -7.16 5.58
N ARG A 45 -9.92 -7.90 6.65
CA ARG A 45 -10.92 -8.49 7.55
C ARG A 45 -11.67 -7.43 8.35
N LEU A 46 -10.96 -6.45 8.93
CA LEU A 46 -11.59 -5.35 9.68
C LEU A 46 -12.55 -4.52 8.80
N TRP A 47 -12.26 -4.39 7.50
CA TRP A 47 -13.15 -3.74 6.54
C TRP A 47 -14.52 -4.45 6.41
N LYS A 48 -14.51 -5.78 6.44
CA LYS A 48 -15.73 -6.61 6.36
C LYS A 48 -16.45 -6.74 7.71
N GLU A 49 -15.74 -6.51 8.81
CA GLU A 49 -16.27 -6.75 10.14
C GLU A 49 -17.42 -5.78 10.47
N PRO A 50 -18.60 -6.28 10.91
CA PRO A 50 -19.80 -5.46 11.17
C PRO A 50 -19.58 -4.36 12.20
N ASN A 51 -18.70 -4.60 13.17
CA ASN A 51 -18.41 -3.68 14.26
C ASN A 51 -17.47 -2.53 13.86
N HIS A 52 -16.89 -2.59 12.66
CA HIS A 52 -15.94 -1.61 12.15
C HIS A 52 -16.40 -1.06 10.81
N GLY A 53 -15.98 -1.67 9.69
CA GLY A 53 -16.36 -1.20 8.35
C GLY A 53 -17.77 -1.61 7.93
N GLY A 54 -18.25 -2.78 8.37
CA GLY A 54 -19.59 -3.28 8.06
C GLY A 54 -19.91 -3.37 6.56
N HIS A 55 -18.89 -3.38 5.70
CA HIS A 55 -19.08 -3.38 4.27
C HIS A 55 -19.31 -4.80 3.75
N ALA A 56 -20.43 -5.00 3.04
CA ALA A 56 -20.74 -6.26 2.38
C ALA A 56 -19.70 -6.64 1.30
N ASN A 57 -19.07 -5.63 0.68
CA ASN A 57 -18.09 -5.77 -0.37
C ASN A 57 -16.69 -5.36 0.11
N LEU A 58 -15.68 -6.06 -0.41
CA LEU A 58 -14.28 -5.73 -0.19
C LEU A 58 -13.88 -4.47 -0.99
N PRO A 59 -12.83 -3.75 -0.57
CA PRO A 59 -12.46 -2.49 -1.22
C PRO A 59 -11.92 -2.71 -2.64
N GLU A 60 -12.56 -2.11 -3.64
CA GLU A 60 -12.16 -2.24 -5.05
C GLU A 60 -10.75 -1.69 -5.35
N ASN A 61 -10.33 -0.67 -4.61
CA ASN A 61 -9.06 0.01 -4.82
C ASN A 61 -8.28 0.04 -3.51
N ILE A 62 -7.03 -0.44 -3.55
CA ILE A 62 -6.12 -0.43 -2.41
C ILE A 62 -4.91 0.43 -2.77
N LEU A 63 -4.71 1.48 -1.99
CA LEU A 63 -3.58 2.39 -2.13
C LEU A 63 -2.61 2.17 -0.98
N VAL A 64 -1.41 1.73 -1.31
CA VAL A 64 -0.36 1.43 -0.34
C VAL A 64 0.69 2.53 -0.40
N TYR A 65 0.88 3.21 0.71
CA TYR A 65 1.96 4.18 0.89
C TYR A 65 3.04 3.59 1.77
N ARG A 66 4.24 3.42 1.23
CA ARG A 66 5.39 2.94 2.00
C ARG A 66 6.34 4.10 2.29
N GLY A 67 6.33 4.58 3.52
CA GLY A 67 7.24 5.63 3.99
C GLY A 67 8.62 5.09 4.37
N GLY A 68 9.67 5.88 4.14
CA GLY A 68 11.03 5.61 4.64
C GLY A 68 11.90 4.70 3.77
N VAL A 69 11.53 4.49 2.50
CA VAL A 69 12.31 3.67 1.56
C VAL A 69 13.20 4.59 0.72
N SER A 70 14.52 4.35 0.70
CA SER A 70 15.40 5.05 -0.23
C SER A 70 15.07 4.66 -1.68
N GLU A 71 15.39 5.53 -2.65
CA GLU A 71 15.15 5.24 -4.08
C GLU A 71 15.76 3.89 -4.51
N SER A 72 16.92 3.53 -3.94
CA SER A 72 17.61 2.25 -4.18
C SER A 72 16.85 1.02 -3.67
N GLN A 73 16.06 1.16 -2.60
CA GLN A 73 15.27 0.07 -2.02
C GLN A 73 13.86 0.01 -2.63
N TYR A 74 13.39 1.10 -3.24
CA TYR A 74 12.07 1.19 -3.85
C TYR A 74 11.87 0.13 -4.94
N GLN A 75 12.89 -0.14 -5.76
CA GLN A 75 12.81 -1.16 -6.81
C GLN A 75 12.63 -2.57 -6.22
N THR A 76 13.31 -2.87 -5.11
CA THR A 76 13.16 -4.14 -4.38
C THR A 76 11.75 -4.28 -3.81
N VAL A 77 11.20 -3.22 -3.21
CA VAL A 77 9.82 -3.19 -2.71
C VAL A 77 8.82 -3.45 -3.84
N LEU A 78 9.01 -2.82 -5.00
CA LEU A 78 8.15 -3.05 -6.17
C LEU A 78 8.23 -4.48 -6.70
N ASN A 79 9.43 -5.07 -6.72
CA ASN A 79 9.65 -6.40 -7.30
C ASN A 79 9.29 -7.54 -6.33
N GLU A 80 9.39 -7.32 -5.02
CA GLU A 80 9.18 -8.36 -4.01
C GLU A 80 7.87 -8.15 -3.22
N GLU A 81 7.66 -6.98 -2.63
CA GLU A 81 6.51 -6.74 -1.75
C GLU A 81 5.18 -6.61 -2.53
N VAL A 82 5.16 -5.82 -3.61
CA VAL A 82 3.93 -5.60 -4.40
C VAL A 82 3.32 -6.90 -4.94
N PRO A 83 4.06 -7.84 -5.54
CA PRO A 83 3.46 -9.10 -5.98
C PRO A 83 2.99 -9.98 -4.82
N LEU A 84 3.65 -9.93 -3.66
CA LEU A 84 3.23 -10.65 -2.47
C LEU A 84 1.93 -10.08 -1.89
N LEU A 85 1.80 -8.75 -1.83
CA LEU A 85 0.56 -8.07 -1.44
C LEU A 85 -0.58 -8.37 -2.43
N ARG A 86 -0.29 -8.41 -3.74
CA ARG A 86 -1.28 -8.80 -4.77
C ARG A 86 -1.76 -10.23 -4.56
N ARG A 87 -0.86 -11.19 -4.33
CA ARG A 87 -1.23 -12.58 -4.04
C ARG A 87 -2.04 -12.71 -2.76
N ALA A 88 -1.69 -11.96 -1.72
CA ALA A 88 -2.45 -11.91 -0.48
C ALA A 88 -3.87 -11.39 -0.69
N CYS A 89 -4.02 -10.32 -1.48
CA CYS A 89 -5.32 -9.82 -1.90
C CYS A 89 -6.09 -10.88 -2.70
N GLN A 90 -5.48 -11.50 -3.72
CA GLN A 90 -6.14 -12.54 -4.51
C GLN A 90 -6.69 -13.65 -3.61
N ASN A 91 -5.91 -14.15 -2.65
CA ASN A 91 -6.37 -15.19 -1.71
C ASN A 91 -7.55 -14.76 -0.81
N MET A 92 -7.73 -13.47 -0.58
CA MET A 92 -8.81 -12.93 0.27
C MET A 92 -10.08 -12.60 -0.52
N TYR A 93 -9.96 -12.29 -1.81
CA TYR A 93 -11.09 -11.86 -2.64
C TYR A 93 -11.77 -13.06 -3.30
N PRO A 94 -13.12 -13.06 -3.38
CA PRO A 94 -13.87 -14.12 -4.04
C PRO A 94 -13.59 -14.10 -5.55
N ARG A 95 -13.70 -15.29 -6.19
CA ARG A 95 -13.39 -15.50 -7.61
C ARG A 95 -14.11 -14.52 -8.55
N GLY A 96 -15.35 -14.12 -8.22
CA GLY A 96 -16.12 -13.15 -9.02
C GLY A 96 -15.54 -11.74 -9.04
N ASP A 97 -14.79 -11.34 -8.01
CA ASP A 97 -14.08 -10.05 -7.98
C ASP A 97 -12.69 -10.16 -8.61
N GLN A 98 -12.06 -11.34 -8.52
CA GLN A 98 -10.80 -11.63 -9.21
C GLN A 98 -10.97 -11.54 -10.73
N GLU A 99 -12.07 -12.06 -11.28
CA GLU A 99 -12.39 -12.01 -12.71
C GLU A 99 -12.60 -10.58 -13.23
N LYS A 100 -13.04 -9.67 -12.36
CA LYS A 100 -13.18 -8.23 -12.65
C LYS A 100 -11.87 -7.45 -12.51
N GLY A 101 -10.79 -8.10 -12.07
CA GLY A 101 -9.48 -7.48 -11.84
C GLY A 101 -9.37 -6.71 -10.53
N PHE A 102 -10.20 -7.04 -9.53
CA PHE A 102 -10.12 -6.46 -8.19
C PHE A 102 -9.25 -7.30 -7.25
N PRO A 103 -8.57 -6.66 -6.27
CA PRO A 103 -8.48 -5.22 -6.07
C PRO A 103 -7.41 -4.55 -6.96
N ARG A 104 -7.66 -3.30 -7.35
CA ARG A 104 -6.68 -2.46 -8.02
C ARG A 104 -5.67 -1.94 -7.00
N LEU A 105 -4.54 -2.65 -6.89
CA LEU A 105 -3.45 -2.28 -5.97
C LEU A 105 -2.49 -1.29 -6.64
N ARG A 106 -2.30 -0.14 -6.00
CA ARG A 106 -1.31 0.87 -6.38
C ARG A 106 -0.37 1.12 -5.19
N ALA A 107 0.94 1.02 -5.43
CA ALA A 107 1.96 1.33 -4.45
C ALA A 107 2.64 2.65 -4.83
N GLY A 108 2.62 3.63 -3.94
CA GLY A 108 3.22 4.94 -4.14
C GLY A 108 4.30 5.22 -3.10
N ASN A 109 5.37 5.89 -3.52
CA ASN A 109 6.29 6.54 -2.58
C ASN A 109 5.71 7.92 -2.23
N GLY A 110 5.59 8.24 -0.94
CA GLY A 110 5.01 9.50 -0.46
C GLY A 110 5.83 10.75 -0.84
N MET A 111 7.04 10.58 -1.38
CA MET A 111 8.02 11.63 -1.61
C MET A 111 8.23 11.96 -3.10
N ARG A 112 7.17 12.24 -3.87
CA ARG A 112 7.35 12.80 -5.23
C ARG A 112 6.29 13.84 -5.57
N THR A 113 6.47 15.04 -5.03
CA THR A 113 5.93 16.28 -5.57
C THR A 113 7.07 17.22 -5.98
N SER A 114 7.95 16.77 -6.88
CA SER A 114 8.72 17.74 -7.65
C SER A 114 7.76 18.38 -8.67
N ARG A 115 7.08 19.46 -8.24
CA ARG A 115 6.49 20.41 -9.19
C ARG A 115 7.66 21.03 -9.93
N ARG A 116 7.99 20.50 -11.12
CA ARG A 116 8.69 21.32 -12.10
C ARG A 116 7.70 22.40 -12.53
N THR A 117 7.85 23.58 -11.94
CA THR A 117 7.36 24.80 -12.56
C THR A 117 7.90 24.83 -14.00
N PRO A 118 7.07 25.14 -15.01
CA PRO A 118 7.61 25.39 -16.33
C PRO A 118 8.55 26.59 -16.19
N ASP A 119 9.83 26.35 -16.49
CA ASP A 119 10.84 27.38 -16.60
C ASP A 119 10.38 28.36 -17.69
N ARG A 120 9.95 29.56 -17.30
CA ARG A 120 9.83 30.69 -18.23
C ARG A 120 11.23 31.29 -18.37
N GLY A 121 12.11 30.57 -19.05
CA GLY A 121 13.40 31.06 -19.52
C GLY A 121 13.26 31.58 -20.94
N GLY A 122 13.49 32.89 -21.12
CA GLY A 122 13.40 33.58 -22.40
C GLY A 122 14.40 33.06 -23.44
N GLY A 123 13.93 32.94 -24.67
CA GLY A 123 14.77 32.86 -25.87
C GLY A 123 14.62 34.16 -26.66
N GLY A 124 15.60 35.05 -26.53
CA GLY A 124 15.91 35.96 -27.62
C GLY A 124 16.60 35.15 -28.71
N GLN A 125 16.15 35.29 -29.96
CA GLN A 125 16.99 35.02 -31.13
C GLN A 125 16.52 35.89 -32.30
N GLU A 126 17.42 36.80 -32.68
CA GLU A 126 17.65 37.39 -34.01
C GLU A 126 16.79 36.86 -35.17
N ARG A 127 16.11 37.78 -35.86
CA ARG A 127 16.40 38.17 -37.26
C ARG A 127 15.97 39.61 -37.52
#